data_AF-A0A1W9WW42-F1
#
_entry.id   AF-A0A1W9WW42-F1
#
_cell.length_a   1.000
_cell.length_b   1.000
_cell.length_c   1.000
_cell.angle_alpha   90.00
_cell.angle_beta   90.00
_cell.angle_gamma   90.00
#
_symmetry.space_group_name_H-M   'P 1'
#
loop_
_entity.id
_entity.type
_entity.pdbx_description
1 polymer ?
#
loop_
_entity_poly.entity_id
_entity_poly.type
_entity_poly.pdbx_seq_one_letter_code
_entity_poly.pdbx_strand_id
1 'polypeptide(L)'
;MKRNFHAGRQLSSGLSLNILTEDELDEIHYGTLEVLNETGIFVEDEDALDLFEEGGAIVNRDTKIVKIPPVMVEDAIRSAPPKVVLHGRDPRHDIVLENTRVYFTNFSEGVMVNDPYTGENRSPVKKDLIDSAKVIDALPEIDFCEKALGAHDVNQDTVPLHNAEAYLTNTSKHCAFGPGNGKFLKKIIEMGEAIAGGVEKFKNRPIVSFTTCPVSPLKLISDCCEIIMEAARNNVVCNILSMAMAGGTSPVTLAGTLVNHNAEVLSGITLAQLTRRGTPVIYGSSTTAMDLKLASASVGTPECAVISGAVARLARYYALPSYVAGG
;
A
#
# COMPACT_ATOMS: atom_id res chain seq x y z
N MET A 1 17.71 -39.94 -33.31
CA MET A 1 18.17 -38.53 -33.30
C MET A 1 18.00 -37.99 -31.89
N LYS A 2 19.09 -37.57 -31.23
CA LYS A 2 19.03 -37.03 -29.87
C LYS A 2 18.71 -35.52 -29.96
N ARG A 3 17.55 -35.10 -29.47
CA ARG A 3 17.10 -33.70 -29.50
C ARG A 3 17.32 -33.09 -28.11
N ASN A 4 18.39 -32.32 -27.96
CA ASN A 4 18.68 -31.59 -26.71
C ASN A 4 17.82 -30.31 -26.64
N PHE A 5 17.74 -29.71 -25.45
CA PHE A 5 17.03 -28.44 -25.25
C PHE A 5 17.71 -27.28 -25.97
N HIS A 6 16.90 -26.30 -26.40
CA HIS A 6 17.40 -25.02 -26.88
C HIS A 6 17.78 -24.12 -25.69
N ALA A 7 19.04 -23.70 -25.62
CA ALA A 7 19.47 -22.70 -24.64
C ALA A 7 18.75 -21.37 -24.90
N GLY A 8 18.37 -20.66 -23.84
CA GLY A 8 17.68 -19.36 -23.92
C GLY A 8 16.20 -19.42 -24.30
N ARG A 9 15.59 -20.62 -24.36
CA ARG A 9 14.15 -20.75 -24.62
C ARG A 9 13.36 -20.25 -23.41
N GLN A 10 12.59 -19.18 -23.58
CA GLN A 10 11.57 -18.79 -22.60
C GLN A 10 10.39 -19.75 -22.68
N LEU A 11 10.01 -20.31 -21.53
CA LEU A 11 8.85 -21.18 -21.37
C LEU A 11 7.75 -20.36 -20.71
N SER A 12 6.53 -20.43 -21.25
CA SER A 12 5.37 -19.93 -20.52
C SER A 12 5.14 -20.82 -19.30
N SER A 13 5.28 -20.25 -18.10
CA SER A 13 4.99 -20.93 -16.82
C SER A 13 3.69 -20.42 -16.18
N GLY A 14 2.94 -19.55 -16.85
CA GLY A 14 1.73 -18.92 -16.31
C GLY A 14 0.93 -18.12 -17.34
N LEU A 15 -0.16 -17.52 -16.88
CA LEU A 15 -1.04 -16.66 -17.68
C LEU A 15 -0.68 -15.19 -17.43
N SER A 16 -0.65 -14.38 -18.48
CA SER A 16 -0.56 -12.92 -18.39
C SER A 16 -1.79 -12.31 -19.02
N LEU A 17 -2.38 -11.32 -18.35
CA LEU A 17 -3.46 -10.50 -18.86
C LEU A 17 -2.96 -9.06 -19.04
N ASN A 18 -3.03 -8.56 -20.28
CA ASN A 18 -2.67 -7.19 -20.61
C ASN A 18 -3.97 -6.39 -20.75
N ILE A 19 -4.36 -5.72 -19.66
CA ILE A 19 -5.57 -4.88 -19.60
C ILE A 19 -5.38 -3.55 -20.34
N LEU A 20 -4.15 -3.04 -20.39
CA LEU A 20 -3.76 -1.80 -21.07
C LEU A 20 -2.61 -2.08 -22.05
N THR A 21 -2.69 -1.44 -23.20
CA THR A 21 -1.59 -1.28 -24.17
C THR A 21 -0.55 -0.27 -23.65
N GLU A 22 0.60 -0.17 -24.33
CA GLU A 22 1.63 0.81 -23.94
C GLU A 22 1.17 2.25 -24.20
N ASP A 23 0.46 2.51 -25.30
CA ASP A 23 -0.11 3.84 -25.58
C ASP A 23 -1.12 4.26 -24.49
N GLU A 24 -1.98 3.33 -24.04
CA GLU A 24 -2.92 3.59 -22.95
C GLU A 24 -2.22 3.81 -21.59
N LEU A 25 -1.07 3.15 -21.35
CA LEU A 25 -0.26 3.41 -20.15
C LEU A 25 0.34 4.81 -20.17
N ASP A 26 0.84 5.23 -21.33
CA ASP A 26 1.35 6.59 -21.55
C ASP A 26 0.24 7.63 -21.36
N GLU A 27 -0.97 7.41 -21.90
CA GLU A 27 -2.11 8.32 -21.71
C GLU A 27 -2.48 8.48 -20.22
N ILE A 28 -2.56 7.39 -19.45
CA ILE A 28 -2.83 7.47 -18.02
C ILE A 28 -1.69 8.19 -17.30
N HIS A 29 -0.43 7.90 -17.65
CA HIS A 29 0.72 8.53 -17.03
C HIS A 29 0.75 10.05 -17.29
N TYR A 30 0.64 10.47 -18.54
CA TYR A 30 0.66 11.89 -18.90
C TYR A 30 -0.55 12.65 -18.32
N GLY A 31 -1.74 12.06 -18.32
CA GLY A 31 -2.89 12.65 -17.64
C GLY A 31 -2.67 12.81 -16.14
N THR A 32 -1.95 11.87 -15.52
CA THR A 32 -1.58 11.96 -14.10
C THR A 32 -0.60 13.10 -13.84
N LEU A 33 0.42 13.25 -14.69
CA LEU A 33 1.41 14.33 -14.59
C LEU A 33 0.75 15.70 -14.80
N GLU A 34 -0.21 15.81 -15.73
CA GLU A 34 -0.99 17.02 -15.94
C GLU A 34 -1.83 17.37 -14.69
N VAL A 35 -2.52 16.41 -14.09
CA VAL A 35 -3.28 16.63 -12.84
C VAL A 35 -2.36 17.13 -11.72
N LEU A 36 -1.22 16.47 -11.50
CA LEU A 36 -0.28 16.85 -10.44
C LEU A 36 0.37 18.23 -10.70
N ASN A 37 0.65 18.58 -11.96
CA ASN A 37 1.28 19.85 -12.31
C ASN A 37 0.30 21.03 -12.33
N GLU A 38 -0.90 20.84 -12.90
CA GLU A 38 -1.85 21.94 -13.14
C GLU A 38 -2.87 22.10 -12.02
N THR A 39 -3.41 20.98 -11.52
CA THR A 39 -4.42 20.98 -10.44
C THR A 39 -3.73 20.94 -9.08
N GLY A 40 -2.74 20.06 -8.94
CA GLY A 40 -2.04 19.80 -7.69
C GLY A 40 -2.81 18.86 -6.75
N ILE A 41 -2.24 18.66 -5.58
CA ILE A 41 -2.79 17.82 -4.51
C ILE A 41 -2.84 18.62 -3.21
N PHE A 42 -3.90 18.44 -2.41
CA PHE A 42 -3.95 19.04 -1.08
C PHE A 42 -3.03 18.28 -0.13
N VAL A 43 -2.17 18.99 0.61
CA VAL A 43 -1.25 18.40 1.59
C VAL A 43 -1.46 19.07 2.94
N GLU A 44 -1.96 18.32 3.91
CA GLU A 44 -2.38 18.88 5.21
C GLU A 44 -1.21 19.16 6.16
N ASP A 45 -0.16 18.35 6.06
CA ASP A 45 1.00 18.34 6.95
C ASP A 45 2.05 19.40 6.56
N GLU A 46 2.51 20.19 7.53
CA GLU A 46 3.46 21.28 7.28
C GLU A 46 4.85 20.78 6.91
N ASP A 47 5.36 19.72 7.54
CA ASP A 47 6.67 19.15 7.21
C ASP A 47 6.66 18.57 5.77
N ALA A 48 5.53 17.98 5.36
CA ALA A 48 5.36 17.50 3.99
C ALA A 48 5.32 18.67 2.98
N LEU A 49 4.63 19.79 3.31
CA LEU A 49 4.65 21.01 2.49
C LEU A 49 6.09 21.53 2.31
N ASP A 50 6.87 21.55 3.39
CA ASP A 50 8.27 21.96 3.36
C ASP A 50 9.10 21.05 2.44
N LEU A 51 8.99 19.72 2.57
CA LEU A 51 9.69 18.77 1.71
C LEU A 51 9.34 18.93 0.22
N PHE A 52 8.06 19.17 -0.10
CA PHE A 52 7.64 19.43 -1.47
C PHE A 52 8.22 20.74 -2.01
N GLU A 53 8.19 21.82 -1.23
CA GLU A 53 8.78 23.12 -1.61
C GLU A 53 10.29 23.01 -1.82
N GLU A 54 11.01 22.37 -0.89
CA GLU A 54 12.45 22.11 -0.99
C GLU A 54 12.81 21.25 -2.20
N GLY A 55 11.95 20.30 -2.55
CA GLY A 55 12.10 19.49 -3.76
C GLY A 55 11.90 20.27 -5.06
N GLY A 56 11.28 21.45 -5.01
CA GLY A 56 10.97 22.29 -6.17
C GLY A 56 9.52 22.25 -6.64
N ALA A 57 8.59 21.75 -5.83
CA ALA A 57 7.16 21.87 -6.09
C ALA A 57 6.67 23.31 -5.82
N ILE A 58 5.58 23.72 -6.47
CA ILE A 58 4.95 25.02 -6.20
C ILE A 58 3.92 24.81 -5.10
N VAL A 59 4.17 25.39 -3.93
CA VAL A 59 3.33 25.24 -2.74
C VAL A 59 2.54 26.52 -2.47
N ASN A 60 1.21 26.42 -2.43
CA ASN A 60 0.36 27.47 -1.88
C ASN A 60 0.02 27.11 -0.43
N ARG A 61 0.64 27.78 0.54
CA ARG A 61 0.45 27.49 1.97
C ARG A 61 -0.91 27.92 2.52
N ASP A 62 -1.56 28.91 1.91
CA ASP A 62 -2.90 29.36 2.34
C ASP A 62 -3.97 28.32 1.98
N THR A 63 -3.88 27.74 0.78
CA THR A 63 -4.82 26.71 0.31
C THR A 63 -4.34 25.29 0.56
N LYS A 64 -3.08 25.14 0.97
CA LYS A 64 -2.36 23.87 1.12
C LYS A 64 -2.31 23.01 -0.14
N ILE A 65 -2.37 23.64 -1.31
CA ILE A 65 -2.26 22.95 -2.61
C ILE A 65 -0.80 22.91 -3.03
N VAL A 66 -0.32 21.71 -3.34
CA VAL A 66 1.01 21.45 -3.89
C VAL A 66 0.88 21.04 -5.35
N LYS A 67 1.49 21.81 -6.25
CA LYS A 67 1.63 21.45 -7.66
C LYS A 67 2.99 20.81 -7.88
N ILE A 68 2.99 19.54 -8.28
CA ILE A 68 4.19 18.69 -8.37
C ILE A 68 4.63 18.62 -9.84
N PRO A 69 5.83 19.14 -10.20
CA PRO A 69 6.32 19.09 -11.57
C PRO A 69 6.55 17.67 -12.08
N PRO A 70 6.34 17.38 -13.37
CA PRO A 70 6.49 16.03 -13.92
C PRO A 70 7.87 15.40 -13.66
N VAL A 71 8.93 16.20 -13.80
CA VAL A 71 10.31 15.76 -13.56
C VAL A 71 10.53 15.25 -12.14
N MET A 72 9.85 15.84 -11.16
CA MET A 72 9.95 15.44 -9.74
C MET A 72 9.26 14.07 -9.54
N VAL A 73 8.07 13.89 -10.12
CA VAL A 73 7.32 12.63 -10.03
C VAL A 73 8.11 11.49 -10.65
N GLU A 74 8.63 11.69 -11.86
CA GLU A 74 9.43 10.69 -12.55
C GLU A 74 10.75 10.37 -11.85
N ASP A 75 11.41 11.37 -11.26
CA ASP A 75 12.63 11.15 -10.48
C ASP A 75 12.34 10.34 -9.21
N ALA A 76 11.21 10.60 -8.54
CA ALA A 76 10.77 9.79 -7.42
C ALA A 76 10.52 8.33 -7.84
N ILE A 77 9.79 8.10 -8.93
CA ILE A 77 9.56 6.74 -9.48
C ILE A 77 10.89 6.02 -9.72
N ARG A 78 11.85 6.67 -10.40
CA ARG A 78 13.17 6.09 -10.71
C ARG A 78 14.03 5.85 -9.46
N SER A 79 13.78 6.59 -8.38
CA SER A 79 14.53 6.48 -7.13
C SER A 79 14.06 5.34 -6.25
N ALA A 80 12.77 5.01 -6.31
CA ALA A 80 12.18 3.93 -5.55
C ALA A 80 12.73 2.56 -6.03
N PRO A 81 13.07 1.65 -5.10
CA PRO A 81 13.68 0.38 -5.47
C PRO A 81 12.66 -0.54 -6.17
N PRO A 82 13.01 -1.16 -7.31
CA PRO A 82 12.11 -2.04 -8.05
C PRO A 82 11.92 -3.42 -7.40
N LYS A 83 12.64 -3.66 -6.31
CA LYS A 83 12.66 -4.89 -5.55
C LYS A 83 12.59 -4.54 -4.06
N VAL A 84 11.62 -5.12 -3.38
CA VAL A 84 11.41 -4.96 -1.94
C VAL A 84 11.38 -6.34 -1.30
N VAL A 85 12.01 -6.50 -0.15
CA VAL A 85 11.95 -7.75 0.62
C VAL A 85 11.14 -7.49 1.88
N LEU A 86 10.09 -8.29 2.08
CA LEU A 86 9.34 -8.31 3.33
C LEU A 86 9.87 -9.47 4.17
N HIS A 87 10.51 -9.14 5.30
CA HIS A 87 11.13 -10.16 6.15
C HIS A 87 10.14 -10.74 7.14
N GLY A 88 10.08 -12.06 7.22
CA GLY A 88 9.41 -12.74 8.32
C GLY A 88 10.25 -12.66 9.60
N ARG A 89 9.59 -12.85 10.74
CA ARG A 89 10.30 -13.11 12.00
C ARG A 89 11.13 -14.39 11.88
N ASP A 90 10.58 -15.41 11.23
CA ASP A 90 11.33 -16.55 10.73
C ASP A 90 11.79 -16.28 9.27
N PRO A 91 13.10 -16.36 8.96
CA PRO A 91 13.60 -16.14 7.61
C PRO A 91 13.01 -17.03 6.52
N ARG A 92 12.38 -18.16 6.87
CA ARG A 92 11.66 -19.02 5.92
C ARG A 92 10.41 -18.36 5.33
N HIS A 93 9.91 -17.30 5.97
CA HIS A 93 8.77 -16.50 5.52
C HIS A 93 9.19 -15.17 4.88
N ASP A 94 10.47 -14.99 4.54
CA ASP A 94 10.91 -13.85 3.75
C ASP A 94 10.34 -13.93 2.33
N ILE A 95 9.71 -12.86 1.87
CA ILE A 95 9.18 -12.76 0.52
C ILE A 95 9.81 -11.61 -0.25
N VAL A 96 9.98 -11.82 -1.55
CA VAL A 96 10.65 -10.87 -2.45
C VAL A 96 9.64 -10.33 -3.44
N LEU A 97 9.23 -9.09 -3.24
CA LEU A 97 8.36 -8.35 -4.13
C LEU A 97 9.20 -7.79 -5.28
N GLU A 98 9.06 -8.39 -6.47
CA GLU A 98 9.70 -7.92 -7.69
C GLU A 98 8.94 -8.40 -8.93
N ASN A 99 8.89 -7.56 -9.96
CA ASN A 99 8.40 -7.89 -11.29
C ASN A 99 7.08 -8.69 -11.30
N THR A 100 7.07 -9.90 -11.87
CA THR A 100 5.87 -10.75 -12.01
C THR A 100 5.70 -11.78 -10.89
N ARG A 101 6.40 -11.64 -9.76
CA ARG A 101 6.17 -12.50 -8.59
C ARG A 101 4.90 -12.06 -7.89
N VAL A 102 4.05 -13.04 -7.55
CA VAL A 102 2.76 -12.82 -6.89
C VAL A 102 2.78 -13.54 -5.56
N TYR A 103 2.25 -12.86 -4.54
CA TYR A 103 2.06 -13.36 -3.19
C TYR A 103 0.63 -13.04 -2.75
N PHE A 104 0.13 -13.77 -1.77
CA PHE A 104 -1.21 -13.60 -1.22
C PHE A 104 -1.15 -13.22 0.25
N THR A 105 -2.13 -12.42 0.68
CA THR A 105 -2.33 -12.04 2.08
C THR A 105 -3.82 -12.06 2.39
N ASN A 106 -4.16 -12.02 3.68
CA ASN A 106 -5.53 -11.80 4.12
C ASN A 106 -5.97 -10.35 3.90
N PHE A 107 -7.29 -10.12 3.90
CA PHE A 107 -7.86 -8.78 3.96
C PHE A 107 -7.52 -8.09 5.30
N SER A 108 -7.47 -6.76 5.31
CA SER A 108 -7.07 -5.92 6.46
C SER A 108 -8.25 -5.06 6.95
N GLU A 109 -8.20 -4.56 8.19
CA GLU A 109 -9.13 -3.53 8.70
C GLU A 109 -10.62 -3.92 8.82
N GLY A 110 -10.94 -5.20 9.03
CA GLY A 110 -12.32 -5.62 9.29
C GLY A 110 -12.89 -5.04 10.60
N VAL A 111 -14.06 -4.41 10.52
CA VAL A 111 -14.76 -3.75 11.64
C VAL A 111 -15.81 -4.63 12.32
N MET A 112 -16.11 -5.79 11.73
CA MET A 112 -17.08 -6.77 12.20
C MET A 112 -16.51 -8.17 11.96
N VAL A 113 -16.89 -9.12 12.82
CA VAL A 113 -16.56 -10.53 12.67
C VAL A 113 -17.85 -11.30 12.46
N ASN A 114 -17.90 -12.14 11.42
CA ASN A 114 -18.87 -13.20 11.35
C ASN A 114 -18.34 -14.37 12.19
N ASP A 115 -18.98 -14.64 13.31
CA ASP A 115 -18.52 -15.69 14.22
C ASP A 115 -18.63 -17.06 13.54
N PRO A 116 -17.53 -17.82 13.39
CA PRO A 116 -17.55 -19.07 12.63
C PRO A 116 -18.35 -20.19 13.30
N TYR A 117 -18.72 -20.05 14.57
CA TYR A 117 -19.49 -21.05 15.31
C TYR A 117 -20.98 -20.70 15.38
N THR A 118 -21.32 -19.42 15.53
CA THR A 118 -22.73 -18.99 15.65
C THR A 118 -23.31 -18.40 14.36
N GLY A 119 -22.45 -17.91 13.45
CA GLY A 119 -22.83 -17.17 12.25
C GLY A 119 -23.26 -15.73 12.53
N GLU A 120 -23.23 -15.27 13.78
CA GLU A 120 -23.63 -13.92 14.16
C GLU A 120 -22.55 -12.90 13.79
N ASN A 121 -22.98 -11.74 13.28
CA ASN A 121 -22.09 -10.60 13.09
C ASN A 121 -21.95 -9.84 14.41
N ARG A 122 -20.74 -9.80 14.95
CA ARG A 122 -20.42 -9.12 16.21
C ARG A 122 -19.21 -8.21 16.08
N SER A 123 -19.05 -7.31 17.05
CA SER A 123 -17.84 -6.48 17.11
C SER A 123 -16.60 -7.35 17.39
N PRO A 124 -15.48 -7.07 16.69
CA PRO A 124 -14.20 -7.72 16.92
C PRO A 124 -13.64 -7.38 18.31
N VAL A 125 -13.03 -8.38 18.94
CA VAL A 125 -12.26 -8.26 20.17
C VAL A 125 -10.80 -8.62 19.92
N LYS A 126 -9.88 -8.23 20.80
CA LYS A 126 -8.44 -8.50 20.65
C LYS A 126 -8.14 -9.98 20.49
N LYS A 127 -8.95 -10.85 21.10
CA LYS A 127 -8.83 -12.30 20.90
C LYS A 127 -9.06 -12.74 19.45
N ASP A 128 -9.95 -12.08 18.70
CA ASP A 128 -10.17 -12.40 17.29
C ASP A 128 -8.92 -12.13 16.45
N LEU A 129 -8.17 -11.06 16.77
CA LEU A 129 -6.90 -10.73 16.10
C LEU A 129 -5.81 -11.78 16.40
N ILE A 130 -5.77 -12.29 17.64
CA ILE A 130 -4.85 -13.36 18.03
C ILE A 130 -5.18 -14.64 17.27
N ASP A 131 -6.46 -14.99 17.21
CA ASP A 131 -6.91 -16.21 16.55
C ASP A 131 -6.74 -16.10 15.03
N SER A 132 -7.00 -14.94 14.41
CA SER A 132 -6.73 -14.71 12.99
C SER A 132 -5.24 -14.79 12.66
N ALA A 133 -4.37 -14.19 13.48
CA ALA A 133 -2.91 -14.27 13.29
C ALA A 133 -2.42 -15.73 13.26
N LYS A 134 -2.97 -16.59 14.12
CA LYS A 134 -2.63 -18.02 14.16
C LYS A 134 -3.13 -18.78 12.94
N VAL A 135 -4.35 -18.48 12.47
CA VAL A 135 -4.88 -19.06 11.23
C VAL A 135 -4.01 -18.64 10.04
N ILE A 136 -3.69 -17.35 9.94
CA ILE A 136 -2.82 -16.81 8.89
C ILE A 136 -1.44 -17.49 8.94
N ASP A 137 -0.83 -17.62 10.11
CA ASP A 137 0.47 -18.29 10.26
C ASP A 137 0.45 -19.75 9.80
N ALA A 138 -0.65 -20.47 10.09
CA ALA A 138 -0.81 -21.88 9.75
C ALA A 138 -1.07 -22.16 8.26
N LEU A 139 -1.58 -21.18 7.50
CA LEU A 139 -1.93 -21.35 6.09
C LEU A 139 -0.70 -21.15 5.17
N PRO A 140 -0.20 -22.18 4.45
CA PRO A 140 0.96 -22.03 3.57
C PRO A 140 0.68 -21.16 2.33
N GLU A 141 -0.58 -20.96 1.96
CA GLU A 141 -1.00 -20.14 0.82
C GLU A 141 -1.06 -18.64 1.13
N ILE A 142 -0.93 -18.25 2.40
CA ILE A 142 -0.91 -16.86 2.84
C ILE A 142 0.53 -16.49 3.18
N ASP A 143 1.14 -15.59 2.41
CA ASP A 143 2.58 -15.36 2.45
C ASP A 143 3.01 -14.38 3.56
N PHE A 144 2.18 -13.39 3.85
CA PHE A 144 2.38 -12.43 4.93
C PHE A 144 1.06 -12.10 5.62
N CYS A 145 1.14 -11.41 6.75
CA CYS A 145 0.02 -11.15 7.62
C CYS A 145 -0.36 -9.67 7.60
N GLU A 146 -1.53 -9.37 7.05
CA GLU A 146 -2.18 -8.07 7.23
C GLU A 146 -2.95 -8.06 8.57
N LYS A 147 -3.12 -6.87 9.15
CA LYS A 147 -3.95 -6.69 10.35
C LYS A 147 -5.44 -6.85 10.00
N ALA A 148 -5.93 -8.09 10.05
CA ALA A 148 -7.26 -8.47 9.57
C ALA A 148 -8.45 -7.73 10.20
N LEU A 149 -8.32 -7.29 11.45
CA LEU A 149 -9.41 -6.75 12.26
C LEU A 149 -8.91 -5.61 13.17
N GLY A 150 -9.80 -4.73 13.62
CA GLY A 150 -9.52 -3.76 14.69
C GLY A 150 -10.20 -4.14 16.00
N ALA A 151 -9.49 -4.22 17.13
CA ALA A 151 -10.09 -4.60 18.40
C ALA A 151 -10.96 -3.50 19.03
N HIS A 152 -12.20 -3.82 19.43
CA HIS A 152 -13.12 -2.86 20.07
C HIS A 152 -13.19 -2.99 21.61
N ASP A 153 -12.60 -4.04 22.19
CA ASP A 153 -12.57 -4.31 23.64
C ASP A 153 -11.33 -3.74 24.37
N VAL A 154 -10.59 -2.85 23.72
CA VAL A 154 -9.41 -2.16 24.26
C VAL A 154 -9.57 -0.65 24.17
N ASN A 155 -8.66 0.10 24.80
CA ASN A 155 -8.68 1.56 24.69
C ASN A 155 -8.42 2.00 23.24
N GLN A 156 -9.40 2.68 22.65
CA GLN A 156 -9.38 3.13 21.27
C GLN A 156 -8.30 4.19 20.98
N ASP A 157 -7.85 4.95 21.99
CA ASP A 157 -6.72 5.87 21.85
C ASP A 157 -5.38 5.15 21.63
N THR A 158 -5.33 3.84 21.90
CA THR A 158 -4.10 3.02 21.80
C THR A 158 -4.31 1.74 20.99
N VAL A 159 -5.46 1.61 20.31
CA VAL A 159 -5.85 0.39 19.61
C VAL A 159 -4.83 -0.07 18.56
N PRO A 160 -4.11 0.80 17.81
CA PRO A 160 -3.09 0.33 16.87
C PRO A 160 -1.98 -0.49 17.55
N LEU A 161 -1.60 -0.14 18.79
CA LEU A 161 -0.56 -0.84 19.55
C LEU A 161 -1.06 -2.18 20.09
N HIS A 162 -2.30 -2.23 20.58
CA HIS A 162 -2.93 -3.49 21.00
C HIS A 162 -3.06 -4.47 19.83
N ASN A 163 -3.41 -3.96 18.64
CA ASN A 163 -3.52 -4.78 17.43
C ASN A 163 -2.13 -5.26 16.98
N ALA A 164 -1.12 -4.38 16.95
CA ALA A 164 0.24 -4.75 16.60
C ALA A 164 0.78 -5.84 17.53
N GLU A 165 0.57 -5.71 18.85
CA GLU A 165 0.96 -6.73 19.82
C GLU A 165 0.30 -8.09 19.53
N ALA A 166 -1.01 -8.09 19.23
CA ALA A 166 -1.76 -9.30 18.94
C ALA A 166 -1.16 -10.08 17.76
N TYR A 167 -0.80 -9.39 16.67
CA TYR A 167 -0.18 -10.03 15.50
C TYR A 167 1.29 -10.39 15.73
N LEU A 168 2.11 -9.43 16.17
CA LEU A 168 3.56 -9.61 16.31
C LEU A 168 3.96 -10.74 17.28
N THR A 169 3.10 -11.05 18.25
CA THR A 169 3.34 -12.15 19.20
C THR A 169 2.81 -13.50 18.71
N ASN A 170 1.92 -13.55 17.71
CA ASN A 170 1.18 -14.76 17.31
C ASN A 170 1.39 -15.21 15.85
N THR A 171 2.21 -14.52 15.06
CA THR A 171 2.67 -15.01 13.75
C THR A 171 4.19 -14.93 13.62
N SER A 172 4.75 -15.78 12.76
CA SER A 172 6.16 -15.80 12.37
C SER A 172 6.41 -15.16 10.99
N LYS A 173 5.35 -14.85 10.24
CA LYS A 173 5.37 -14.19 8.94
C LYS A 173 5.62 -12.68 9.09
N HIS A 174 5.86 -12.00 7.98
CA HIS A 174 5.94 -10.54 7.95
C HIS A 174 4.58 -9.93 8.32
N CYS A 175 4.56 -8.80 9.04
CA CYS A 175 3.31 -8.14 9.44
C CYS A 175 3.14 -6.75 8.83
N ALA A 176 2.02 -6.51 8.15
CA ALA A 176 1.65 -5.21 7.60
C ALA A 176 0.56 -4.55 8.45
N PHE A 177 0.70 -3.25 8.71
CA PHE A 177 -0.20 -2.49 9.59
C PHE A 177 -0.62 -1.15 8.99
N GLY A 178 -1.89 -0.78 9.15
CA GLY A 178 -2.31 0.62 9.22
C GLY A 178 -2.02 1.17 10.62
N PRO A 179 -0.97 2.01 10.81
CA PRO A 179 -0.56 2.42 12.15
C PRO A 179 -1.45 3.53 12.73
N GLY A 180 -2.32 4.14 11.93
CA GLY A 180 -3.14 5.28 12.32
C GLY A 180 -2.42 6.61 12.12
N ASN A 181 -1.19 6.77 12.61
CA ASN A 181 -0.38 7.98 12.44
C ASN A 181 1.13 7.71 12.62
N GLY A 182 1.98 8.72 12.43
CA GLY A 182 3.44 8.57 12.55
C GLY A 182 3.90 8.25 13.97
N LYS A 183 3.18 8.73 15.00
CA LYS A 183 3.48 8.42 16.41
C LYS A 183 3.32 6.93 16.71
N PHE A 184 2.22 6.31 16.29
CA PHE A 184 2.01 4.89 16.49
C PHE A 184 2.92 4.04 15.61
N LEU A 185 3.25 4.51 14.40
CA LEU A 185 4.24 3.87 13.55
C LEU A 185 5.59 3.71 14.28
N LYS A 186 6.11 4.79 14.87
CA LYS A 186 7.35 4.74 15.69
C LYS A 186 7.26 3.69 16.80
N LYS A 187 6.11 3.63 17.49
CA LYS A 187 5.89 2.67 18.58
C LYS A 187 5.80 1.23 18.09
N ILE A 188 5.22 0.98 16.92
CA ILE A 188 5.21 -0.35 16.30
C ILE A 188 6.62 -0.75 15.85
N ILE A 189 7.43 0.19 15.34
CA ILE A 189 8.85 -0.05 15.09
C ILE A 189 9.58 -0.45 16.37
N GLU A 190 9.41 0.29 17.48
CA GLU A 190 10.02 -0.05 18.78
C GLU A 190 9.65 -1.48 19.23
N MET A 191 8.40 -1.91 19.00
CA MET A 191 7.97 -3.30 19.25
C MET A 191 8.70 -4.30 18.34
N GLY A 192 8.82 -4.00 17.05
CA GLY A 192 9.58 -4.80 16.09
C GLY A 192 11.07 -4.90 16.44
N GLU A 193 11.68 -3.82 16.91
CA GLU A 193 13.06 -3.76 17.39
C GLU A 193 13.28 -4.65 18.60
N ALA A 194 12.36 -4.61 19.56
CA ALA A 194 12.41 -5.48 20.73
C ALA A 194 12.35 -6.97 20.33
N ILE A 195 11.48 -7.33 19.37
CA ILE A 195 11.33 -8.70 18.86
C ILE A 195 12.57 -9.15 18.07
N ALA A 196 13.12 -8.28 17.22
CA ALA A 196 14.33 -8.57 16.45
C ALA A 196 15.59 -8.71 17.33
N GLY A 197 15.52 -8.26 18.58
CA GLY A 197 16.63 -8.27 19.52
C GLY A 197 17.58 -7.07 19.36
N GLY A 198 17.03 -5.91 18.99
CA GLY A 198 17.71 -4.62 18.93
C GLY A 198 17.52 -3.87 17.61
N VAL A 199 17.70 -2.54 17.67
CA VAL A 199 17.57 -1.59 16.55
C VAL A 199 18.36 -2.04 15.31
N GLU A 200 19.62 -2.40 15.47
CA GLU A 200 20.49 -2.78 14.35
C GLU A 200 20.03 -4.07 13.65
N LYS A 201 19.50 -5.04 14.41
CA LYS A 201 18.96 -6.27 13.81
C LYS A 201 17.67 -5.98 13.03
N PHE A 202 16.81 -5.14 13.59
CA PHE A 202 15.58 -4.71 12.92
C PHE A 202 15.87 -3.92 11.64
N LYS A 203 16.79 -2.96 11.66
CA LYS A 203 17.16 -2.17 10.46
C LYS A 203 17.64 -3.05 9.30
N ASN A 204 18.33 -4.14 9.60
CA ASN A 204 18.80 -5.09 8.59
C ASN A 204 17.68 -6.02 8.08
N ARG A 205 16.67 -6.30 8.92
CA ARG A 205 15.56 -7.19 8.60
C ARG A 205 14.25 -6.66 9.21
N PRO A 206 13.64 -5.60 8.64
CA PRO A 206 12.38 -5.08 9.16
C PRO A 206 11.28 -6.13 9.03
N ILE A 207 10.73 -6.55 10.16
CA ILE A 207 9.66 -7.58 10.22
C ILE A 207 8.25 -7.00 10.09
N VAL A 208 8.17 -5.69 9.85
CA VAL A 208 6.91 -4.97 9.65
C VAL A 208 6.96 -4.10 8.42
N SER A 209 5.80 -3.85 7.82
CA SER A 209 5.56 -2.80 6.84
C SER A 209 4.33 -2.00 7.25
N PHE A 210 4.19 -0.81 6.66
CA PHE A 210 3.07 0.08 6.96
C PHE A 210 2.25 0.36 5.71
N THR A 211 0.95 0.49 5.88
CA THR A 211 0.01 0.86 4.82
C THR A 211 -0.66 2.18 5.20
N THR A 212 -0.77 3.09 4.24
CA THR A 212 -1.51 4.34 4.42
C THR A 212 -2.22 4.73 3.13
N CYS A 213 -3.29 5.50 3.27
CA CYS A 213 -4.15 5.88 2.17
C CYS A 213 -4.24 7.40 2.08
N PRO A 214 -3.94 7.99 0.90
CA PRO A 214 -4.47 9.29 0.54
C PRO A 214 -6.01 9.29 0.64
N VAL A 215 -6.58 10.47 0.88
CA VAL A 215 -8.04 10.66 0.87
C VAL A 215 -8.44 11.16 -0.52
N SER A 216 -9.26 10.39 -1.22
CA SER A 216 -9.73 10.79 -2.53
C SER A 216 -10.88 11.80 -2.46
N PRO A 217 -10.94 12.78 -3.37
CA PRO A 217 -9.96 13.04 -4.44
C PRO A 217 -8.77 13.90 -3.95
N LEU A 218 -7.55 13.50 -4.34
CA LEU A 218 -6.34 14.34 -4.33
C LEU A 218 -6.01 15.00 -2.97
N LYS A 219 -6.00 14.22 -1.89
CA LYS A 219 -5.60 14.72 -0.55
C LYS A 219 -4.59 13.81 0.15
N LEU A 220 -3.46 14.37 0.57
CA LEU A 220 -2.57 13.80 1.57
C LEU A 220 -2.88 14.44 2.93
N ILE A 221 -3.63 13.72 3.77
CA ILE A 221 -3.93 14.14 5.14
C ILE A 221 -2.73 13.98 6.06
N SER A 222 -2.73 14.65 7.21
CA SER A 222 -1.58 14.68 8.12
C SER A 222 -1.11 13.30 8.54
N ASP A 223 -2.03 12.44 9.00
CA ASP A 223 -1.71 11.06 9.37
C ASP A 223 -1.03 10.29 8.22
N CYS A 224 -1.48 10.50 6.98
CA CYS A 224 -0.91 9.85 5.81
C CYS A 224 0.51 10.36 5.52
N CYS A 225 0.73 11.67 5.54
CA CYS A 225 2.04 12.28 5.38
C CYS A 225 3.02 11.79 6.46
N GLU A 226 2.59 11.82 7.73
CA GLU A 226 3.40 11.37 8.85
C GLU A 226 3.84 9.90 8.69
N ILE A 227 2.92 9.01 8.28
CA ILE A 227 3.22 7.59 8.05
C ILE A 227 4.24 7.43 6.92
N ILE A 228 4.05 8.11 5.80
CA ILE A 228 4.97 8.05 4.65
C ILE A 228 6.36 8.51 5.06
N MET A 229 6.45 9.70 5.66
CA MET A 229 7.73 10.28 6.05
C MET A 229 8.43 9.44 7.12
N GLU A 230 7.69 8.93 8.10
CA GLU A 230 8.31 8.16 9.18
C GLU A 230 8.74 6.76 8.73
N ALA A 231 7.96 6.09 7.89
CA ALA A 231 8.40 4.85 7.25
C ALA A 231 9.69 5.08 6.44
N ALA A 232 9.74 6.17 5.67
CA ALA A 232 10.90 6.55 4.88
C ALA A 232 12.15 6.80 5.73
N ARG A 233 12.03 7.61 6.80
CA ARG A 233 13.14 7.89 7.74
C ARG A 233 13.71 6.60 8.34
N ASN A 234 12.88 5.60 8.62
CA ASN A 234 13.29 4.33 9.20
C ASN A 234 13.67 3.22 8.19
N ASN A 235 13.61 3.49 6.88
CA ASN A 235 13.81 2.50 5.81
C ASN A 235 12.82 1.32 5.85
N VAL A 236 11.62 1.53 6.39
CA VAL A 236 10.59 0.49 6.45
C VAL A 236 9.66 0.67 5.25
N VAL A 237 9.18 -0.45 4.72
CA VAL A 237 8.31 -0.47 3.54
C VAL A 237 7.00 0.26 3.83
N CYS A 238 6.63 1.20 2.97
CA CYS A 238 5.32 1.85 2.99
C CYS A 238 4.51 1.50 1.75
N ASN A 239 3.37 0.83 1.94
CA ASN A 239 2.35 0.65 0.92
C ASN A 239 1.48 1.91 0.86
N ILE A 240 1.63 2.66 -0.23
CA ILE A 240 0.88 3.89 -0.47
C ILE A 240 -0.28 3.50 -1.38
N LEU A 241 -1.48 3.52 -0.83
CA LEU A 241 -2.63 2.87 -1.42
C LEU A 241 -3.77 3.86 -1.62
N SER A 242 -4.21 4.08 -2.87
CA SER A 242 -5.41 4.86 -3.12
C SER A 242 -6.67 3.99 -3.10
N MET A 243 -7.76 4.56 -2.57
CA MET A 243 -9.08 3.95 -2.46
C MET A 243 -10.16 4.78 -3.17
N ALA A 244 -9.80 5.39 -4.31
CA ALA A 244 -10.76 6.15 -5.10
C ALA A 244 -11.99 5.30 -5.50
N MET A 245 -13.18 5.92 -5.44
CA MET A 245 -14.43 5.30 -5.89
C MET A 245 -14.89 5.95 -7.19
N ALA A 246 -14.94 5.18 -8.28
CA ALA A 246 -15.50 5.64 -9.54
C ALA A 246 -16.97 6.04 -9.34
N GLY A 247 -17.28 7.29 -9.66
CA GLY A 247 -18.61 7.88 -9.48
C GLY A 247 -18.94 8.33 -8.05
N GLY A 248 -17.98 8.22 -7.12
CA GLY A 248 -18.11 8.71 -5.74
C GLY A 248 -17.05 9.76 -5.42
N THR A 249 -15.83 9.30 -5.12
CA THR A 249 -14.67 10.15 -4.74
C THR A 249 -13.68 10.36 -5.89
N SER A 250 -14.07 9.99 -7.10
CA SER A 250 -13.32 10.21 -8.34
C SER A 250 -14.30 10.28 -9.53
N PRO A 251 -13.86 10.63 -10.74
CA PRO A 251 -14.72 10.60 -11.93
C PRO A 251 -15.44 9.27 -12.10
N VAL A 252 -16.58 9.25 -12.80
CA VAL A 252 -17.33 8.00 -13.05
C VAL A 252 -16.66 7.08 -14.07
N THR A 253 -15.78 7.62 -14.91
CA THR A 253 -15.06 6.85 -15.92
C THR A 253 -13.85 6.14 -15.32
N LEU A 254 -13.64 4.87 -15.66
CA LEU A 254 -12.53 4.09 -15.09
C LEU A 254 -11.15 4.69 -15.41
N ALA A 255 -10.97 5.24 -16.62
CA ALA A 255 -9.74 5.93 -16.98
C ALA A 255 -9.51 7.19 -16.14
N GLY A 256 -10.55 8.00 -15.91
CA GLY A 256 -10.46 9.18 -15.05
C GLY A 256 -10.18 8.82 -13.58
N THR A 257 -10.79 7.74 -13.09
CA THR A 257 -10.50 7.16 -11.78
C THR A 257 -9.05 6.68 -11.69
N LEU A 258 -8.52 6.02 -12.73
CA LEU A 258 -7.13 5.58 -12.77
C LEU A 258 -6.15 6.76 -12.74
N VAL A 259 -6.42 7.85 -13.47
CA VAL A 259 -5.62 9.08 -13.41
C VAL A 259 -5.63 9.67 -11.99
N ASN A 260 -6.81 9.77 -11.36
CA ASN A 260 -6.92 10.27 -9.98
C ASN A 260 -6.19 9.36 -8.97
N HIS A 261 -6.41 8.04 -9.07
CA HIS A 261 -5.71 7.02 -8.27
C HIS A 261 -4.20 7.17 -8.39
N ASN A 262 -3.70 7.27 -9.62
CA ASN A 262 -2.28 7.35 -9.92
C ASN A 262 -1.68 8.65 -9.38
N ALA A 263 -2.39 9.78 -9.46
CA ALA A 263 -1.95 11.05 -8.89
C ALA A 263 -1.79 10.96 -7.36
N GLU A 264 -2.73 10.32 -6.67
CA GLU A 264 -2.67 10.11 -5.22
C GLU A 264 -1.51 9.20 -4.81
N VAL A 265 -1.30 8.09 -5.52
CA VAL A 265 -0.21 7.17 -5.19
C VAL A 265 1.15 7.76 -5.53
N LEU A 266 1.31 8.38 -6.71
CA LEU A 266 2.58 8.96 -7.14
C LEU A 266 2.98 10.20 -6.33
N SER A 267 2.03 11.00 -5.86
CA SER A 267 2.33 12.10 -4.92
C SER A 267 2.83 11.56 -3.58
N GLY A 268 2.22 10.51 -3.04
CA GLY A 268 2.72 9.85 -1.83
C GLY A 268 4.11 9.23 -2.03
N ILE A 269 4.36 8.59 -3.17
CA ILE A 269 5.69 8.04 -3.51
C ILE A 269 6.71 9.17 -3.62
N THR A 270 6.32 10.29 -4.22
CA THR A 270 7.15 11.49 -4.31
C THR A 270 7.53 11.99 -2.90
N LEU A 271 6.56 12.11 -1.99
CA LEU A 271 6.83 12.46 -0.59
C LEU A 271 7.81 11.48 0.08
N ALA A 272 7.64 10.17 -0.14
CA ALA A 272 8.52 9.15 0.41
C ALA A 272 9.98 9.34 -0.07
N GLN A 273 10.16 9.59 -1.37
CA GLN A 273 11.49 9.73 -1.98
C GLN A 273 12.14 11.10 -1.69
N LEU A 274 11.34 12.16 -1.50
CA LEU A 274 11.82 13.44 -0.98
C LEU A 274 12.29 13.31 0.47
N THR A 275 11.57 12.53 1.29
CA THR A 275 11.96 12.27 2.68
C THR A 275 13.26 11.46 2.76
N ARG A 276 13.35 10.40 1.96
CA ARG A 276 14.54 9.56 1.86
C ARG A 276 14.60 8.86 0.51
N ARG A 277 15.50 9.35 -0.35
CA ARG A 277 15.79 8.73 -1.64
C ARG A 277 16.16 7.25 -1.48
N GLY A 278 15.52 6.38 -2.26
CA GLY A 278 15.76 4.93 -2.23
C GLY A 278 14.97 4.16 -1.18
N THR A 279 14.09 4.83 -0.41
CA THR A 279 13.23 4.11 0.55
C THR A 279 12.26 3.18 -0.17
N PRO A 280 12.01 1.96 0.34
CA PRO A 280 11.10 1.02 -0.30
C PRO A 280 9.64 1.45 -0.16
N VAL A 281 8.90 1.37 -1.27
CA VAL A 281 7.47 1.66 -1.35
C VAL A 281 6.75 0.58 -2.15
N ILE A 282 5.44 0.44 -1.93
CA ILE A 282 4.54 -0.40 -2.73
C ILE A 282 3.48 0.51 -3.34
N TYR A 283 3.22 0.33 -4.65
CA TYR A 283 2.17 1.01 -5.40
C TYR A 283 0.83 0.29 -5.15
N GLY A 284 0.01 0.83 -4.26
CA GLY A 284 -1.19 0.16 -3.75
C GLY A 284 -2.49 0.64 -4.35
N SER A 285 -3.47 -0.27 -4.47
CA SER A 285 -4.85 0.04 -4.82
C SER A 285 -5.86 -0.79 -4.04
N SER A 286 -6.90 -0.12 -3.57
CA SER A 286 -8.22 -0.70 -3.30
C SER A 286 -9.32 0.13 -3.98
N THR A 287 -8.96 0.82 -5.07
CA THR A 287 -9.86 1.62 -5.89
C THR A 287 -10.92 0.73 -6.54
N THR A 288 -12.17 1.18 -6.48
CA THR A 288 -13.32 0.44 -7.02
C THR A 288 -14.40 1.39 -7.55
N ALA A 289 -15.58 0.88 -7.89
CA ALA A 289 -16.76 1.66 -8.20
C ALA A 289 -17.70 1.80 -6.99
N MET A 290 -18.41 2.93 -6.94
CA MET A 290 -19.51 3.14 -6.02
C MET A 290 -20.76 2.40 -6.52
N ASP A 291 -21.40 1.61 -5.65
CA ASP A 291 -22.75 1.14 -5.92
C ASP A 291 -23.71 2.33 -5.76
N LEU A 292 -24.25 2.82 -6.88
CA LEU A 292 -25.13 3.99 -6.88
C LEU A 292 -26.48 3.77 -6.21
N LYS A 293 -26.90 2.50 -6.02
CA LYS A 293 -28.16 2.16 -5.35
C LYS A 293 -27.99 2.12 -3.84
N LEU A 294 -26.89 1.54 -3.37
CA LEU A 294 -26.60 1.35 -1.95
C LEU A 294 -25.70 2.44 -1.36
N ALA A 295 -25.12 3.29 -2.21
CA ALA A 295 -24.11 4.28 -1.85
C ALA A 295 -22.91 3.66 -1.10
N SER A 296 -22.50 2.45 -1.51
CA SER A 296 -21.44 1.68 -0.86
C SER A 296 -20.24 1.44 -1.78
N ALA A 297 -19.05 1.34 -1.18
CA ALA A 297 -17.85 0.87 -1.86
C ALA A 297 -18.00 -0.63 -2.12
N SER A 298 -17.99 -1.04 -3.39
CA SER A 298 -18.21 -2.45 -3.75
C SER A 298 -16.94 -3.06 -4.31
N VAL A 299 -16.30 -3.98 -3.59
CA VAL A 299 -15.00 -4.56 -3.99
C VAL A 299 -15.11 -5.81 -4.88
N GLY A 300 -16.31 -6.40 -4.99
CA GLY A 300 -16.57 -7.57 -5.83
C GLY A 300 -17.08 -7.24 -7.24
N THR A 301 -16.81 -6.05 -7.75
CA THR A 301 -17.34 -5.54 -9.02
C THR A 301 -16.39 -5.79 -10.19
N PRO A 302 -16.89 -5.85 -11.45
CA PRO A 302 -16.02 -5.92 -12.62
C PRO A 302 -15.09 -4.70 -12.73
N GLU A 303 -15.54 -3.52 -12.29
CA GLU A 303 -14.72 -2.30 -12.24
C GLU A 303 -13.50 -2.50 -11.33
N CYS A 304 -13.68 -3.07 -10.13
CA CYS A 304 -12.58 -3.40 -9.22
C CYS A 304 -11.55 -4.33 -9.88
N ALA A 305 -12.02 -5.37 -10.59
CA ALA A 305 -11.15 -6.33 -11.27
C ALA A 305 -10.35 -5.68 -12.41
N VAL A 306 -11.00 -4.85 -13.23
CA VAL A 306 -10.34 -4.12 -14.34
C VAL A 306 -9.32 -3.12 -13.78
N ILE A 307 -9.68 -2.35 -12.76
CA ILE A 307 -8.79 -1.39 -12.10
C ILE A 307 -7.58 -2.12 -11.49
N SER A 308 -7.80 -3.23 -10.79
CA SER A 308 -6.71 -4.02 -10.20
C SER A 308 -5.73 -4.53 -11.26
N GLY A 309 -6.24 -5.02 -12.41
CA GLY A 309 -5.41 -5.43 -13.53
C GLY A 309 -4.64 -4.26 -14.18
N ALA A 310 -5.28 -3.09 -14.31
CA ALA A 310 -4.65 -1.87 -14.82
C ALA A 310 -3.56 -1.33 -13.88
N VAL A 311 -3.82 -1.32 -12.57
CA VAL A 311 -2.84 -0.94 -11.54
C VAL A 311 -1.63 -1.86 -11.56
N ALA A 312 -1.83 -3.18 -11.65
CA ALA A 312 -0.72 -4.11 -11.80
C ALA A 312 0.09 -3.85 -13.08
N ARG A 313 -0.56 -3.37 -14.16
CA ARG A 313 0.15 -2.95 -15.38
C ARG A 313 0.94 -1.65 -15.18
N LEU A 314 0.36 -0.64 -14.54
CA LEU A 314 1.01 0.65 -14.24
C LEU A 314 2.20 0.47 -13.30
N ALA A 315 2.06 -0.32 -12.25
CA ALA A 315 3.18 -0.62 -11.35
C ALA A 315 4.35 -1.27 -12.09
N ARG A 316 4.08 -2.19 -13.03
CA ARG A 316 5.13 -2.74 -13.92
C ARG A 316 5.75 -1.69 -14.83
N TYR A 317 4.96 -0.76 -15.37
CA TYR A 317 5.45 0.37 -16.17
C TYR A 317 6.39 1.26 -15.35
N TYR A 318 6.08 1.49 -14.07
CA TYR A 318 6.93 2.22 -13.13
C TYR A 318 8.06 1.38 -12.51
N ALA A 319 8.15 0.09 -12.83
CA ALA A 319 9.05 -0.87 -12.19
C ALA A 319 8.91 -0.92 -10.65
N LEU A 320 7.70 -0.77 -10.12
CA LEU A 320 7.40 -0.84 -8.68
C LEU A 320 6.64 -2.12 -8.32
N PRO A 321 6.81 -2.64 -7.08
CA PRO A 321 5.89 -3.62 -6.53
C PRO A 321 4.46 -3.08 -6.46
N SER A 322 3.47 -3.91 -6.79
CA SER A 322 2.05 -3.55 -6.68
C SER A 322 1.35 -4.27 -5.53
N TYR A 323 0.37 -3.62 -4.94
CA TYR A 323 -0.64 -4.22 -4.08
C TYR A 323 -2.03 -3.92 -4.65
N VAL A 324 -2.86 -4.93 -4.87
CA VAL A 324 -4.20 -4.76 -5.46
C VAL A 324 -5.23 -5.57 -4.68
N ALA A 325 -6.51 -5.32 -4.93
CA ALA A 325 -7.59 -6.08 -4.33
C ALA A 325 -7.51 -7.59 -4.68
N GLY A 326 -7.97 -8.41 -3.75
CA GLY A 326 -8.13 -9.86 -3.88
C GLY A 326 -9.41 -10.32 -3.16
N GLY A 327 -9.87 -11.53 -3.47
CA GLY A 327 -11.07 -12.14 -2.90
C GLY A 327 -10.77 -13.45 -2.19
#